data_AF-J7HZ76-F1
#
_entry.id   AF-J7HZ76-F1
#
_cell.length_a   1.000
_cell.length_b   1.000
_cell.length_c   1.000
_cell.angle_alpha   90.00
_cell.angle_beta   90.00
_cell.angle_gamma   90.00
#
_symmetry.space_group_name_H-M   'P 1'
#
loop_
_entity.id
_entity.type
_entity.pdbx_description
1 polymer ?
#
loop_
_entity_poly.entity_id
_entity_poly.type
_entity_poly.pdbx_seq_one_letter_code
_entity_poly.pdbx_strand_id
1 'polypeptide(L)'
;MRQLKKWMLAAILICGISVFTACSSNDDNSSPVPQPDLNLAEKIVGKWMVAELNGEACPTNLKTVVTFDSPTKAYGSLSDFYSKSWNDEVEADVKIDGNKMLITAKEDDHTTHVLDVTVSSITDKDMVLSSNWSVLVDGKEVHHEAYEEERWERVKNDYESAFYGLWEGKVTRDLGDETNDELHRWECMAAGTYAFYDKVGDKWVEAPHYLADYFVDGTLLCTRWQDTKDSEELREWWEIESIKDDVVKATALRVREDGSTYTASFQMTRVQPEIIDYSDKVNWLAFPEITKDVDAIYIYSTSYVESSFDDGASNYVPIDNPEMIMFANGEYETNATLFEESCNVFAPYYRQAGMRYANEIAKKTGNIDAALAGLSYTDIKASLDYYFENCNNGRPFIIAGHSQGSAMVRYVLKNYFSEHLDYYQRMVAAYPIGFAITKDDLEAYPHLKFATGESDTGVIISYNTEGPKNVEENARNVAVLPGAISINPLNWKLDETYASASENKGSLVQNKETGAREFVDLGVDAQINLARGVIVTKTTAPVTDGKEFFGPASFHENDYSFFYKNLQENVAKRIAAYKNNN
;
A
#
# COMPACT_ATOMS: atom_id res chain seq x y z
N MET A 1 27.65 17.62 -10.76
CA MET A 1 28.78 17.26 -9.86
C MET A 1 29.86 16.51 -10.64
N ARG A 2 30.61 17.21 -11.52
CA ARG A 2 31.71 16.63 -12.30
C ARG A 2 33.04 16.98 -11.61
N GLN A 3 33.72 15.95 -11.11
CA GLN A 3 35.07 15.88 -10.53
C GLN A 3 35.08 15.54 -9.04
N LEU A 4 35.09 14.24 -8.73
CA LEU A 4 35.78 13.68 -7.57
C LEU A 4 36.39 12.32 -7.96
N LYS A 5 37.35 12.37 -8.90
CA LYS A 5 38.34 11.29 -9.04
C LYS A 5 39.47 11.61 -8.07
N LYS A 6 39.69 10.69 -7.11
CA LYS A 6 40.89 10.45 -6.28
C LYS A 6 40.80 10.84 -4.79
N TRP A 7 40.67 9.80 -3.96
CA TRP A 7 41.34 9.54 -2.67
C TRP A 7 41.26 10.57 -1.53
N MET A 8 40.65 10.17 -0.41
CA MET A 8 41.25 9.93 0.93
C MET A 8 40.21 10.10 2.05
N LEU A 9 40.06 9.09 2.91
CA LEU A 9 39.70 9.22 4.34
C LEU A 9 40.23 7.93 4.99
N ALA A 10 41.43 7.95 5.57
CA ALA A 10 41.69 8.43 6.92
C ALA A 10 40.82 7.68 7.95
N ALA A 11 41.23 6.44 8.23
CA ALA A 11 40.99 5.83 9.52
C ALA A 11 41.48 6.78 10.61
N ILE A 12 40.56 7.38 11.36
CA ILE A 12 40.91 8.08 12.60
C ILE A 12 41.15 7.01 13.65
N LEU A 13 42.42 6.61 13.70
CA LEU A 13 43.04 5.82 14.74
C LEU A 13 43.37 6.78 15.88
N ILE A 14 42.43 7.00 16.82
CA ILE A 14 42.75 7.57 18.14
C ILE A 14 42.79 6.42 19.14
N CYS A 15 43.82 5.58 19.02
CA CYS A 15 44.29 4.81 20.17
C CYS A 15 45.36 5.66 20.87
N GLY A 16 44.94 6.34 21.94
CA GLY A 16 45.86 6.93 22.90
C GLY A 16 46.77 5.83 23.45
N ILE A 17 48.06 5.94 23.12
CA ILE A 17 49.13 5.10 23.67
C ILE A 17 49.18 5.32 25.19
N SER A 18 48.62 4.37 25.94
CA SER A 18 48.99 4.13 27.32
C SER A 18 49.63 2.74 27.37
N VAL A 19 50.97 2.73 27.41
CA VAL A 19 51.76 1.52 27.63
C VAL A 19 51.48 1.02 29.03
N PHE A 20 50.72 -0.07 29.16
CA PHE A 20 50.80 -0.96 30.31
C PHE A 20 51.34 -2.31 29.88
N THR A 21 52.47 -2.67 30.46
CA THR A 21 53.17 -3.93 30.29
C THR A 21 52.31 -5.05 30.89
N ALA A 22 51.75 -5.94 30.07
CA ALA A 22 51.12 -7.16 30.56
C ALA A 22 52.16 -8.30 30.55
N CYS A 23 52.68 -8.63 31.72
CA CYS A 23 53.33 -9.92 31.95
C CYS A 23 52.29 -11.04 31.83
N SER A 24 52.67 -12.12 31.14
CA SER A 24 51.91 -13.36 31.11
C SER A 24 51.80 -13.99 32.50
N SER A 25 50.58 -14.23 32.96
CA SER A 25 50.30 -15.34 33.88
C SER A 25 48.87 -15.81 33.64
N ASN A 26 48.76 -17.06 33.19
CA ASN A 26 47.54 -17.84 33.19
C ASN A 26 47.02 -17.94 34.63
N ASP A 27 45.79 -17.49 34.87
CA ASP A 27 44.93 -18.00 35.95
C ASP A 27 43.47 -17.85 35.51
N ASP A 28 42.93 -18.95 34.97
CA ASP A 28 41.50 -19.18 34.76
C ASP A 28 40.81 -19.31 36.14
N ASN A 29 40.21 -18.21 36.62
CA ASN A 29 39.01 -18.23 37.45
C ASN A 29 38.56 -16.79 37.74
N SER A 30 37.84 -16.18 36.81
CA SER A 30 36.91 -15.11 37.15
C SER A 30 35.50 -15.69 37.04
N SER A 31 34.74 -15.66 38.13
CA SER A 31 33.32 -15.95 38.09
C SER A 31 32.66 -15.00 37.09
N PRO A 32 31.72 -15.47 36.23
CA PRO A 32 31.08 -14.59 35.26
C PRO A 32 30.40 -13.45 36.02
N VAL A 33 30.74 -12.22 35.66
CA VAL A 33 30.01 -11.03 36.10
C VAL A 33 28.54 -11.28 35.81
N PRO A 34 27.61 -11.08 36.77
CA PRO A 34 26.19 -11.27 36.52
C PRO A 34 25.78 -10.42 35.32
N GLN A 35 25.39 -11.09 34.25
CA GLN A 35 24.81 -10.46 33.07
C GLN A 35 23.55 -9.70 33.52
N PRO A 36 23.39 -8.41 33.16
CA PRO A 36 22.17 -7.69 33.48
C PRO A 36 20.98 -8.41 32.84
N ASP A 37 19.97 -8.76 33.64
CA ASP A 37 18.72 -9.32 33.11
C ASP A 37 17.91 -8.18 32.47
N LEU A 38 18.16 -7.95 31.19
CA LEU A 38 17.54 -6.86 30.44
C LEU A 38 16.10 -7.16 30.04
N ASN A 39 15.67 -8.43 30.10
CA ASN A 39 14.46 -8.92 29.45
C ASN A 39 14.39 -8.48 27.97
N LEU A 40 15.48 -8.76 27.25
CA LEU A 40 15.73 -8.22 25.91
C LEU A 40 14.69 -8.67 24.88
N ALA A 41 14.30 -9.96 24.94
CA ALA A 41 13.29 -10.53 24.06
C ALA A 41 11.97 -9.76 24.09
N GLU A 42 11.52 -9.33 25.27
CA GLU A 42 10.29 -8.55 25.39
C GLU A 42 10.47 -7.09 24.98
N LYS A 43 11.56 -6.46 25.42
CA LYS A 43 11.74 -5.00 25.27
C LYS A 43 12.16 -4.56 23.87
N ILE A 44 12.76 -5.45 23.08
CA ILE A 44 13.29 -5.07 21.77
C ILE A 44 12.21 -4.95 20.70
N VAL A 45 11.06 -5.60 20.85
CA VAL A 45 9.97 -5.56 19.87
C VAL A 45 9.62 -4.11 19.53
N GLY A 46 9.54 -3.81 18.22
CA GLY A 46 9.34 -2.47 17.67
C GLY A 46 10.47 -2.00 16.74
N LYS A 47 10.35 -0.76 16.26
CA LYS A 47 11.24 -0.13 15.28
C LYS A 47 12.31 0.72 15.95
N TRP A 48 13.56 0.55 15.55
CA TRP A 48 14.73 1.24 16.09
C TRP A 48 15.61 1.78 14.97
N MET A 49 16.25 2.91 15.22
CA MET A 49 17.18 3.52 14.27
C MET A 49 18.44 4.00 14.99
N VAL A 50 19.60 3.83 14.35
CA VAL A 50 20.87 4.34 14.87
C VAL A 50 20.82 5.87 14.99
N ALA A 51 21.10 6.39 16.18
CA ALA A 51 21.12 7.82 16.46
C ALA A 51 22.54 8.35 16.73
N GLU A 52 23.38 7.56 17.42
CA GLU A 52 24.76 7.92 17.74
C GLU A 52 25.71 6.73 17.53
N LEU A 53 26.93 7.04 17.09
CA LEU A 53 28.05 6.13 16.89
C LEU A 53 29.24 6.64 17.71
N ASN A 54 29.74 5.83 18.66
CA ASN A 54 30.84 6.15 19.57
C ASN A 54 30.71 7.53 20.27
N GLY A 55 29.48 7.88 20.66
CA GLY A 55 29.16 9.13 21.36
C GLY A 55 29.00 10.38 20.46
N GLU A 56 29.10 10.23 19.15
CA GLU A 56 28.81 11.30 18.18
C GLU A 56 27.50 11.03 17.41
N ALA A 57 26.83 12.10 16.97
CA ALA A 57 25.60 11.96 16.18
C ALA A 57 25.88 11.21 14.86
N CYS A 58 25.07 10.18 14.59
CA CYS A 58 25.23 9.34 13.41
C CYS A 58 24.94 10.14 12.12
N PRO A 59 25.90 10.24 11.19
CA PRO A 59 25.64 10.81 9.86
C PRO A 59 24.48 10.10 9.17
N THR A 60 23.60 10.84 8.48
CA THR A 60 22.35 10.27 7.95
C THR A 60 22.58 9.16 6.92
N ASN A 61 23.72 9.15 6.23
CA ASN A 61 24.09 8.10 5.28
C ASN A 61 24.62 6.81 5.94
N LEU A 62 24.79 6.79 7.26
CA LEU A 62 25.17 5.60 8.04
C LEU A 62 24.01 5.10 8.92
N LYS A 63 22.83 5.74 8.83
CA LYS A 63 21.66 5.30 9.59
C LYS A 63 21.11 4.00 9.03
N THR A 64 20.83 3.08 9.95
CA THR A 64 20.14 1.82 9.70
C THR A 64 18.87 1.78 10.56
N VAL A 65 17.79 1.25 9.99
CA VAL A 65 16.54 0.97 10.70
C VAL A 65 16.39 -0.54 10.87
N VAL A 66 16.00 -0.97 12.07
CA VAL A 66 15.67 -2.37 12.35
C VAL A 66 14.33 -2.45 13.06
N THR A 67 13.40 -3.19 12.47
CA THR A 67 12.06 -3.46 13.01
C THR A 67 11.98 -4.88 13.53
N PHE A 68 11.90 -5.06 14.84
CA PHE A 68 11.69 -6.36 15.46
C PHE A 68 10.19 -6.63 15.55
N ASP A 69 9.67 -7.45 14.64
CA ASP A 69 8.28 -7.95 14.67
C ASP A 69 8.08 -8.94 15.83
N SER A 70 9.11 -9.72 16.14
CA SER A 70 9.13 -10.63 17.29
C SER A 70 10.57 -10.81 17.82
N PRO A 71 10.76 -11.50 18.96
CA PRO A 71 12.10 -11.76 19.50
C PRO A 71 13.00 -12.61 18.57
N THR A 72 12.41 -13.23 17.54
CA THR A 72 13.11 -14.13 16.60
C THR A 72 13.09 -13.64 15.16
N LYS A 73 12.38 -12.54 14.87
CA LYS A 73 12.17 -12.04 13.51
C LYS A 73 12.26 -10.53 13.48
N ALA A 74 13.06 -10.02 12.55
CA ALA A 74 13.21 -8.60 12.31
C ALA A 74 13.21 -8.28 10.81
N TYR A 75 13.19 -7.00 10.49
CA TYR A 75 13.31 -6.44 9.15
C TYR A 75 14.31 -5.30 9.20
N GLY A 76 15.27 -5.28 8.28
CA GLY A 76 16.35 -4.28 8.26
C GLY A 76 16.31 -3.43 7.01
N SER A 77 16.44 -2.11 7.18
CA SER A 77 16.50 -1.14 6.09
C SER A 77 17.75 -0.28 6.20
N LEU A 78 18.53 -0.23 5.12
CA LEU A 78 19.73 0.59 4.99
C LEU A 78 20.07 0.83 3.53
N SER A 79 20.77 1.93 3.27
CA SER A 79 21.38 2.22 1.98
C SER A 79 22.84 2.55 2.23
N ASP A 80 23.72 1.55 2.17
CA ASP A 80 25.14 1.77 2.41
C ASP A 80 25.90 1.89 1.08
N PHE A 81 26.61 3.01 0.92
CA PHE A 81 27.36 3.29 -0.30
C PHE A 81 28.64 2.44 -0.41
N TYR A 82 29.26 2.07 0.72
CA TYR A 82 30.56 1.41 0.75
C TYR A 82 30.47 -0.09 0.49
N SER A 83 29.51 -0.77 1.13
CA SER A 83 29.15 -2.16 0.86
C SER A 83 28.32 -2.31 -0.42
N LYS A 84 27.75 -1.19 -0.91
CA LYS A 84 26.76 -1.12 -2.01
C LYS A 84 25.41 -1.74 -1.69
N SER A 85 25.18 -2.10 -0.43
CA SER A 85 23.94 -2.77 -0.03
C SER A 85 22.75 -1.82 -0.11
N TRP A 86 21.62 -2.35 -0.57
CA TRP A 86 20.35 -1.65 -0.61
C TRP A 86 19.26 -2.56 -0.06
N ASN A 87 18.89 -2.31 1.19
CA ASN A 87 17.91 -3.10 1.91
C ASN A 87 16.70 -2.21 2.23
N ASP A 88 15.54 -2.61 1.72
CA ASP A 88 14.22 -2.06 2.06
C ASP A 88 13.45 -3.18 2.77
N GLU A 89 13.32 -3.07 4.09
CA GLU A 89 12.65 -4.04 4.97
C GLU A 89 13.04 -5.50 4.71
N VAL A 90 14.33 -5.77 4.55
CA VAL A 90 14.82 -7.13 4.30
C VAL A 90 14.64 -7.99 5.54
N GLU A 91 13.91 -9.10 5.40
CA GLU A 91 13.65 -10.05 6.48
C GLU A 91 14.96 -10.60 7.08
N ALA A 92 14.99 -10.66 8.41
CA ALA A 92 16.13 -11.11 9.19
C ALA A 92 15.72 -12.07 10.31
N ASP A 93 16.51 -13.12 10.47
CA ASP A 93 16.43 -14.01 11.63
C ASP A 93 17.14 -13.38 12.82
N VAL A 94 16.54 -13.47 14.01
CA VAL A 94 17.11 -12.97 15.26
C VAL A 94 17.32 -14.12 16.23
N LYS A 95 18.53 -14.20 16.80
CA LYS A 95 18.86 -15.12 17.91
C LYS A 95 19.31 -14.31 19.11
N ILE A 96 18.62 -14.47 20.23
CA ILE A 96 18.92 -13.76 21.47
C ILE A 96 19.52 -14.74 22.49
N ASP A 97 20.63 -14.37 23.10
CA ASP A 97 21.27 -15.10 24.21
C ASP A 97 21.71 -14.10 25.31
N GLY A 98 20.92 -14.02 26.37
CA GLY A 98 21.12 -13.03 27.44
C GLY A 98 21.00 -11.60 26.92
N ASN A 99 22.10 -10.85 26.99
CA ASN A 99 22.19 -9.48 26.45
C ASN A 99 22.75 -9.42 25.02
N LYS A 100 23.04 -10.56 24.40
CA LYS A 100 23.58 -10.64 23.04
C LYS A 100 22.50 -10.97 22.03
N MET A 101 22.68 -10.46 20.82
CA MET A 101 21.83 -10.77 19.69
C MET A 101 22.66 -11.00 18.44
N LEU A 102 22.27 -12.00 17.67
CA LEU A 102 22.77 -12.24 16.33
C LEU A 102 21.61 -12.01 15.37
N ILE A 103 21.75 -11.04 14.48
CA ILE A 103 20.78 -10.71 13.44
C ILE A 103 21.38 -11.12 12.10
N THR A 104 20.65 -11.90 11.31
CA THR A 104 21.11 -12.39 10.01
C THR A 104 20.07 -12.10 8.95
N ALA A 105 20.42 -11.30 7.95
CA ALA A 105 19.54 -10.90 6.85
C ALA A 105 20.15 -11.34 5.51
N LYS A 106 19.32 -11.88 4.61
CA LYS A 106 19.75 -12.18 3.23
C LYS A 106 19.29 -11.07 2.32
N GLU A 107 20.22 -10.26 1.84
CA GLU A 107 19.94 -9.23 0.82
C GLU A 107 19.57 -9.90 -0.50
N ASP A 108 20.30 -10.94 -0.90
CA ASP A 108 20.02 -11.76 -2.07
C ASP A 108 20.56 -13.20 -1.90
N ASP A 109 20.53 -14.01 -2.96
CA ASP A 109 21.01 -15.40 -2.94
C ASP A 109 22.51 -15.55 -2.62
N HIS A 110 23.29 -14.49 -2.84
CA HIS A 110 24.75 -14.42 -2.67
C HIS A 110 25.16 -13.59 -1.45
N THR A 111 24.38 -12.58 -1.08
CA THR A 111 24.74 -11.55 -0.11
C THR A 111 23.99 -11.74 1.21
N THR A 112 24.73 -11.87 2.30
CA THR A 112 24.20 -12.03 3.67
C THR A 112 24.82 -11.00 4.60
N HIS A 113 23.98 -10.27 5.33
CA HIS A 113 24.38 -9.41 6.43
C HIS A 113 24.35 -10.19 7.74
N VAL A 114 25.38 -10.01 8.55
CA VAL A 114 25.49 -10.57 9.89
C VAL A 114 25.79 -9.44 10.85
N LEU A 115 24.93 -9.23 11.84
CA LEU A 115 25.10 -8.20 12.86
C LEU A 115 25.12 -8.86 14.25
N ASP A 116 26.30 -8.87 14.86
CA ASP A 116 26.54 -9.31 16.23
C ASP A 116 26.41 -8.12 17.18
N VAL A 117 25.48 -8.18 18.11
CA VAL A 117 25.13 -7.09 19.03
C VAL A 117 25.31 -7.53 20.47
N THR A 118 25.88 -6.67 21.30
CA THR A 118 25.84 -6.80 22.76
C THR A 118 25.16 -5.57 23.36
N VAL A 119 23.99 -5.75 23.94
CA VAL A 119 23.18 -4.68 24.52
C VAL A 119 23.65 -4.40 25.96
N SER A 120 23.96 -3.14 26.25
CA SER A 120 24.34 -2.68 27.59
C SER A 120 23.14 -2.14 28.36
N SER A 121 22.19 -1.48 27.69
CA SER A 121 20.94 -1.03 28.29
C SER A 121 19.82 -0.88 27.27
N ILE A 122 18.57 -1.03 27.70
CA ILE A 122 17.38 -0.84 26.87
C ILE A 122 16.23 -0.25 27.68
N THR A 123 15.57 0.75 27.11
CA THR A 123 14.40 1.44 27.66
C THR A 123 13.30 1.53 26.59
N ASP A 124 12.18 2.17 26.91
CA ASP A 124 11.12 2.42 25.92
C ASP A 124 11.54 3.44 24.84
N LYS A 125 12.63 4.18 25.06
CA LYS A 125 13.10 5.24 24.15
C LYS A 125 14.41 4.88 23.46
N ASP A 126 15.37 4.40 24.22
CA ASP A 126 16.76 4.26 23.79
C ASP A 126 17.29 2.85 24.10
N MET A 127 18.14 2.34 23.23
CA MET A 127 18.95 1.14 23.41
C MET A 127 20.42 1.50 23.21
N VAL A 128 21.28 1.12 24.16
CA VAL A 128 22.73 1.29 24.07
C VAL A 128 23.36 -0.07 23.88
N LEU A 129 24.25 -0.19 22.90
CA LEU A 129 24.84 -1.46 22.48
C LEU A 129 26.23 -1.27 21.89
N SER A 130 26.99 -2.35 21.76
CA SER A 130 28.13 -2.46 20.85
C SER A 130 27.75 -3.38 19.70
N SER A 131 28.24 -3.11 18.49
CA SER A 131 27.93 -3.94 17.32
C SER A 131 29.16 -4.33 16.52
N ASN A 132 29.03 -5.44 15.80
CA ASN A 132 29.96 -5.90 14.80
C ASN A 132 29.16 -6.37 13.58
N TRP A 133 29.29 -5.65 12.47
CA TRP A 133 28.58 -5.87 11.23
C TRP A 133 29.51 -6.43 10.16
N SER A 134 29.12 -7.55 9.56
CA SER A 134 29.81 -8.16 8.43
C SER A 134 28.85 -8.34 7.24
N VAL A 135 29.36 -8.09 6.04
CA VAL A 135 28.68 -8.46 4.79
C VAL A 135 29.43 -9.61 4.14
N LEU A 136 28.73 -10.71 3.92
CA LEU A 136 29.23 -11.93 3.32
C LEU A 136 28.69 -12.06 1.89
N VAL A 137 29.57 -12.19 0.90
CA VAL A 137 29.21 -12.52 -0.48
C VAL A 137 29.74 -13.91 -0.80
N ASP A 138 28.86 -14.83 -1.18
CA ASP A 138 29.15 -16.26 -1.38
C ASP A 138 29.89 -16.87 -0.16
N GLY A 139 29.49 -16.45 1.04
CA GLY A 139 30.08 -16.88 2.31
C GLY A 139 31.46 -16.30 2.63
N LYS A 140 31.97 -15.34 1.84
CA LYS A 140 33.21 -14.62 2.11
C LYS A 140 32.92 -13.21 2.59
N GLU A 141 33.56 -12.81 3.68
CA GLU A 141 33.45 -11.44 4.18
C GLU A 141 34.09 -10.45 3.20
N VAL A 142 33.29 -9.48 2.74
CA VAL A 142 33.70 -8.41 1.82
C VAL A 142 33.67 -7.04 2.48
N HIS A 143 32.96 -6.91 3.60
CA HIS A 143 32.87 -5.69 4.39
C HIS A 143 32.76 -6.05 5.88
N HIS A 144 33.38 -5.23 6.72
CA HIS A 144 33.39 -5.39 8.16
C HIS A 144 33.45 -4.01 8.82
N GLU A 145 32.56 -3.76 9.76
CA GLU A 145 32.52 -2.55 10.57
C GLU A 145 32.13 -2.88 12.01
N ALA A 146 32.73 -2.20 12.98
CA ALA A 146 32.45 -2.43 14.40
C ALA A 146 32.44 -1.11 15.17
N TYR A 147 31.49 -1.00 16.10
CA TYR A 147 31.33 0.15 16.98
C TYR A 147 31.37 -0.29 18.43
N GLU A 148 32.17 0.40 19.24
CA GLU A 148 32.33 0.10 20.66
C GLU A 148 31.10 0.52 21.46
N GLU A 149 30.43 1.59 21.04
CA GLU A 149 29.19 2.07 21.62
C GLU A 149 28.30 2.71 20.54
N GLU A 150 27.03 2.33 20.52
CA GLU A 150 25.98 2.92 19.70
C GLU A 150 24.77 3.24 20.55
N ARG A 151 24.06 4.30 20.19
CA ARG A 151 22.73 4.58 20.73
C ARG A 151 21.70 4.46 19.62
N TRP A 152 20.77 3.53 19.79
CA TRP A 152 19.62 3.36 18.92
C TRP A 152 18.41 4.02 19.59
N GLU A 153 17.67 4.80 18.81
CA GLU A 153 16.44 5.44 19.23
C GLU A 153 15.23 4.68 18.70
N ARG A 154 14.19 4.59 19.52
CA ARG A 154 12.92 3.98 19.11
C ARG A 154 12.19 4.91 18.16
N VAL A 155 11.87 4.41 16.97
CA VAL A 155 11.12 5.13 15.95
C VAL A 155 9.63 4.89 16.16
N LYS A 156 8.86 5.98 16.26
CA LYS A 156 7.40 5.93 16.48
C LYS A 156 6.59 6.43 15.29
N ASN A 157 7.19 7.30 14.48
CA ASN A 157 6.56 7.81 13.28
C ASN A 157 6.91 6.90 12.12
N ASP A 158 5.91 6.55 11.34
CA ASP A 158 6.10 5.88 10.07
C ASP A 158 5.53 6.76 8.96
N TYR A 159 6.42 7.26 8.10
CA TYR A 159 6.08 8.20 7.04
C TYR A 159 5.96 7.53 5.67
N GLU A 160 6.13 6.21 5.56
CA GLU A 160 6.22 5.54 4.27
C GLU A 160 5.01 5.86 3.38
N SER A 161 3.81 5.52 3.84
CA SER A 161 2.58 5.75 3.10
C SER A 161 2.26 7.24 2.90
N ALA A 162 2.64 8.08 3.86
CA ALA A 162 2.44 9.52 3.76
C ALA A 162 3.35 10.18 2.71
N PHE A 163 4.46 9.54 2.33
CA PHE A 163 5.40 10.05 1.34
C PHE A 163 5.04 9.69 -0.11
N TYR A 164 4.04 8.83 -0.33
CA TYR A 164 3.58 8.49 -1.70
C TYR A 164 2.98 9.72 -2.40
N GLY A 165 3.24 9.89 -3.69
CA GLY A 165 2.65 10.93 -4.53
C GLY A 165 3.68 11.88 -5.17
N LEU A 166 3.15 12.92 -5.82
CA LEU A 166 3.96 13.93 -6.50
C LEU A 166 4.30 15.07 -5.54
N TRP A 167 5.56 15.45 -5.49
CA TRP A 167 6.12 16.47 -4.60
C TRP A 167 6.90 17.50 -5.42
N GLU A 168 6.86 18.76 -5.02
CA GLU A 168 7.64 19.85 -5.62
C GLU A 168 8.25 20.73 -4.53
N GLY A 169 9.53 21.06 -4.64
CA GLY A 169 10.19 21.86 -3.62
C GLY A 169 11.66 22.09 -3.85
N LYS A 170 12.35 22.48 -2.79
CA LYS A 170 13.76 22.86 -2.84
C LYS A 170 14.56 22.12 -1.77
N VAL A 171 15.78 21.77 -2.13
CA VAL A 171 16.80 21.32 -1.19
C VAL A 171 17.62 22.56 -0.78
N THR A 172 17.59 22.90 0.50
CA THR A 172 18.38 24.00 1.07
C THR A 172 19.49 23.43 1.92
N ARG A 173 20.73 23.56 1.47
CA ARG A 173 21.90 23.18 2.27
C ARG A 173 22.30 24.38 3.11
N ASP A 174 22.56 24.19 4.41
CA ASP A 174 23.19 25.23 5.24
C ASP A 174 24.66 25.41 4.80
N LEU A 175 24.85 26.04 3.65
CA LEU A 175 26.13 26.47 3.13
C LEU A 175 26.00 27.93 2.72
N GLY A 176 26.85 28.77 3.29
CA GLY A 176 27.15 30.06 2.72
C GLY A 176 28.02 29.94 1.47
N ASP A 177 27.55 29.19 0.44
CA ASP A 177 27.86 29.46 -0.99
C ASP A 177 27.29 28.46 -2.02
N GLU A 178 26.59 27.37 -1.68
CA GLU A 178 25.93 26.51 -2.70
C GLU A 178 24.57 25.95 -2.24
N THR A 179 23.52 26.77 -2.40
CA THR A 179 22.15 26.27 -2.61
C THR A 179 22.00 25.89 -4.07
N ASN A 180 21.52 24.68 -4.41
CA ASN A 180 21.16 24.45 -5.80
C ASN A 180 20.00 25.36 -6.23
N ASP A 181 19.16 25.81 -5.29
CA ASP A 181 18.02 26.76 -5.42
C ASP A 181 17.02 26.42 -6.56
N GLU A 182 17.30 25.31 -7.24
CA GLU A 182 16.55 24.67 -8.28
C GLU A 182 15.33 24.01 -7.65
N LEU A 183 14.23 24.13 -8.37
CA LEU A 183 13.00 23.48 -8.01
C LEU A 183 13.10 22.03 -8.46
N HIS A 184 12.88 21.12 -7.54
CA HIS A 184 12.85 19.67 -7.78
C HIS A 184 11.41 19.21 -7.78
N ARG A 185 11.09 18.22 -8.61
CA ARG A 185 9.82 17.51 -8.53
C ARG A 185 10.05 16.01 -8.52
N TRP A 186 9.48 15.32 -7.55
CA TRP A 186 9.62 13.88 -7.33
C TRP A 186 8.26 13.23 -7.34
N GLU A 187 8.07 12.16 -8.10
CA GLU A 187 6.91 11.28 -8.00
C GLU A 187 7.32 10.01 -7.26
N CYS A 188 6.88 9.86 -6.02
CA CYS A 188 7.22 8.73 -5.15
C CYS A 188 6.08 7.69 -5.20
N MET A 189 6.35 6.51 -5.76
CA MET A 189 5.37 5.46 -5.95
C MET A 189 5.44 4.44 -4.81
N ALA A 190 4.29 3.96 -4.34
CA ALA A 190 4.23 2.94 -3.28
C ALA A 190 5.01 1.64 -3.58
N ALA A 191 5.39 1.39 -4.83
CA ALA A 191 6.24 0.26 -5.22
C ALA A 191 7.70 0.41 -4.75
N GLY A 192 8.10 1.56 -4.20
CA GLY A 192 9.50 1.88 -3.89
C GLY A 192 10.29 2.40 -5.09
N THR A 193 9.61 2.83 -6.14
CA THR A 193 10.22 3.51 -7.29
C THR A 193 9.88 5.00 -7.26
N TYR A 194 10.76 5.86 -7.74
CA TYR A 194 10.47 7.28 -7.86
C TYR A 194 10.89 7.83 -9.21
N ALA A 195 10.17 8.83 -9.71
CA ALA A 195 10.56 9.61 -10.88
C ALA A 195 11.06 10.99 -10.44
N PHE A 196 12.19 11.42 -11.00
CA PHE A 196 12.73 12.75 -10.79
C PHE A 196 12.43 13.60 -12.04
N TYR A 197 11.98 14.83 -11.86
CA TYR A 197 11.67 15.73 -12.97
C TYR A 197 12.58 16.96 -12.95
N ASP A 198 13.18 17.24 -14.10
CA ASP A 198 13.89 18.48 -14.37
C ASP A 198 12.94 19.54 -14.94
N LYS A 199 13.22 20.79 -14.64
CA LYS A 199 12.46 21.91 -15.20
C LYS A 199 13.12 22.40 -16.50
N VAL A 200 12.48 22.10 -17.65
CA VAL A 200 12.91 22.54 -18.98
C VAL A 200 11.97 23.66 -19.47
N GLY A 201 12.38 24.91 -19.26
CA GLY A 201 11.52 26.07 -19.45
C GLY A 201 10.41 26.11 -18.40
N ASP A 202 9.15 26.16 -18.82
CA ASP A 202 7.98 26.12 -17.92
C ASP A 202 7.40 24.72 -17.71
N LYS A 203 8.04 23.68 -18.28
CA LYS A 203 7.55 22.30 -18.23
C LYS A 203 8.44 21.42 -17.37
N TRP A 204 7.81 20.53 -16.63
CA TRP A 204 8.46 19.41 -15.98
C TRP A 204 8.67 18.29 -16.99
N VAL A 205 9.91 17.83 -17.08
CA VAL A 205 10.32 16.73 -17.96
C VAL A 205 10.98 15.69 -17.08
N GLU A 206 10.52 14.45 -17.17
CA GLU A 206 11.11 13.34 -16.42
C GLU A 206 12.58 13.18 -16.81
N ALA A 207 13.45 13.11 -15.79
CA ALA A 207 14.86 12.87 -15.97
C ALA A 207 15.06 11.39 -16.32
N PRO A 208 15.83 11.08 -17.37
CA PRO A 208 16.01 9.71 -17.81
C PRO A 208 17.00 9.00 -16.88
N HIS A 209 16.48 8.39 -15.82
CA HIS A 209 17.25 7.65 -14.81
C HIS A 209 16.95 6.14 -14.87
N TYR A 210 17.96 5.33 -14.57
CA TYR A 210 17.81 3.92 -14.21
C TYR A 210 17.99 3.73 -12.69
N LEU A 211 17.60 2.57 -12.16
CA LEU A 211 17.67 2.26 -10.72
C LEU A 211 17.00 3.34 -9.86
N ALA A 212 15.89 3.90 -10.33
CA ALA A 212 15.20 5.00 -9.67
C ALA A 212 14.35 4.49 -8.50
N ASP A 213 15.02 3.96 -7.48
CA ASP A 213 14.41 3.34 -6.32
C ASP A 213 14.50 4.28 -5.10
N TYR A 214 13.51 4.17 -4.22
CA TYR A 214 13.51 4.82 -2.93
C TYR A 214 12.82 3.94 -1.89
N PHE A 215 13.13 4.18 -0.62
CA PHE A 215 12.32 3.68 0.48
C PHE A 215 12.22 4.72 1.58
N VAL A 216 11.17 4.59 2.37
CA VAL A 216 11.02 5.29 3.64
C VAL A 216 10.74 4.23 4.70
N ASP A 217 11.64 4.06 5.66
CA ASP A 217 11.43 3.16 6.81
C ASP A 217 11.41 4.01 8.09
N GLY A 218 10.21 4.16 8.66
CA GLY A 218 10.00 5.02 9.81
C GLY A 218 10.21 6.49 9.44
N THR A 219 11.38 7.04 9.79
CA THR A 219 11.80 8.40 9.45
C THR A 219 12.95 8.45 8.44
N LEU A 220 13.58 7.33 8.11
CA LEU A 220 14.71 7.29 7.19
C LEU A 220 14.21 7.24 5.74
N LEU A 221 14.52 8.26 4.95
CA LEU A 221 14.27 8.32 3.51
C LEU A 221 15.60 8.09 2.76
N CYS A 222 15.64 7.05 1.93
CA CYS A 222 16.77 6.77 1.05
C CYS A 222 16.31 6.79 -0.41
N THR A 223 17.12 7.38 -1.29
CA THR A 223 16.93 7.27 -2.74
C THR A 223 18.22 6.77 -3.41
N ARG A 224 18.09 6.07 -4.53
CA ARG A 224 19.19 5.71 -5.43
C ARG A 224 18.79 5.96 -6.88
N TRP A 225 19.76 6.28 -7.75
CA TRP A 225 19.52 6.43 -9.20
C TRP A 225 20.83 6.40 -10.00
N GLN A 226 20.73 6.21 -11.30
CA GLN A 226 21.81 6.33 -12.27
C GLN A 226 21.37 7.20 -13.44
N ASP A 227 22.16 8.21 -13.80
CA ASP A 227 21.91 9.04 -15.00
C ASP A 227 22.19 8.20 -16.27
N THR A 228 21.31 8.20 -17.25
CA THR A 228 21.57 7.56 -18.56
C THR A 228 22.91 7.92 -19.21
N LYS A 229 23.49 9.07 -18.89
CA LYS A 229 24.78 9.54 -19.44
C LYS A 229 26.01 9.06 -18.66
N ASP A 230 25.84 8.65 -17.40
CA ASP A 230 26.92 8.31 -16.47
C ASP A 230 26.66 6.94 -15.81
N SER A 231 27.66 6.05 -15.78
CA SER A 231 27.48 4.70 -15.22
C SER A 231 27.58 4.63 -13.68
N GLU A 232 27.50 5.75 -12.98
CA GLU A 232 27.71 5.83 -11.53
C GLU A 232 26.37 5.89 -10.80
N GLU A 233 26.20 5.02 -9.80
CA GLU A 233 25.06 5.06 -8.89
C GLU A 233 25.20 6.21 -7.91
N LEU A 234 24.15 7.02 -7.85
CA LEU A 234 23.99 8.14 -6.92
C LEU A 234 22.96 7.76 -5.86
N ARG A 235 23.14 8.29 -4.65
CA ARG A 235 22.29 8.03 -3.50
C ARG A 235 22.11 9.30 -2.66
N GLU A 236 20.94 9.45 -2.05
CA GLU A 236 20.66 10.49 -1.05
C GLU A 236 19.95 9.90 0.16
N TRP A 237 20.19 10.51 1.32
CA TRP A 237 19.68 10.06 2.61
C TRP A 237 19.13 11.23 3.42
N TRP A 238 17.92 11.10 3.92
CA TRP A 238 17.23 12.13 4.68
C TRP A 238 16.54 11.52 5.89
N GLU A 239 16.39 12.30 6.95
CA GLU A 239 15.56 11.97 8.09
C GLU A 239 14.34 12.88 8.07
N ILE A 240 13.17 12.30 7.83
CA ILE A 240 11.89 13.00 7.79
C ILE A 240 11.53 13.45 9.20
N GLU A 241 11.50 14.76 9.39
CA GLU A 241 11.08 15.39 10.65
C GLU A 241 9.55 15.38 10.74
N SER A 242 8.88 15.73 9.64
CA SER A 242 7.43 15.78 9.56
C SER A 242 6.91 15.69 8.12
N ILE A 243 5.75 15.04 7.96
CA ILE A 243 4.85 15.25 6.82
C ILE A 243 3.55 15.81 7.38
N LYS A 244 3.25 17.08 7.11
CA LYS A 244 2.06 17.76 7.62
C LYS A 244 1.57 18.81 6.64
N ASP A 245 0.25 18.91 6.47
CA ASP A 245 -0.40 19.89 5.60
C ASP A 245 0.21 19.87 4.19
N ASP A 246 0.43 18.65 3.67
CA ASP A 246 1.06 18.41 2.37
C ASP A 246 2.48 18.98 2.22
N VAL A 247 3.18 19.23 3.32
CA VAL A 247 4.58 19.64 3.32
C VAL A 247 5.42 18.58 4.02
N VAL A 248 6.41 18.04 3.32
CA VAL A 248 7.47 17.24 3.93
C VAL A 248 8.63 18.14 4.31
N LYS A 249 9.16 17.92 5.51
CA LYS A 249 10.42 18.50 6.00
C LYS A 249 11.33 17.36 6.41
N ALA A 250 12.55 17.38 5.92
CA ALA A 250 13.57 16.42 6.29
C ALA A 250 14.91 17.11 6.47
N THR A 251 15.76 16.53 7.29
CA THR A 251 17.13 16.99 7.50
C THR A 251 18.13 15.87 7.28
N ALA A 252 19.38 16.26 7.12
CA ALA A 252 20.46 15.37 6.76
C ALA A 252 21.74 15.84 7.44
N LEU A 253 22.22 15.10 8.44
CA LEU A 253 23.55 15.32 9.01
C LEU A 253 24.59 14.78 8.03
N ARG A 254 25.51 15.65 7.61
CA ARG A 254 26.56 15.36 6.64
C ARG A 254 27.93 15.69 7.23
N VAL A 255 28.93 14.93 6.81
CA VAL A 255 30.33 15.12 7.21
C VAL A 255 31.09 15.75 6.02
N ARG A 256 31.83 16.84 6.28
CA ARG A 256 32.71 17.48 5.29
C ARG A 256 34.04 16.72 5.17
N GLU A 257 34.80 17.03 4.13
CA GLU A 257 36.15 16.47 3.94
C GLU A 257 37.11 16.74 5.12
N ASP A 258 36.92 17.86 5.84
CA ASP A 258 37.71 18.21 7.02
C ASP A 258 37.22 17.54 8.33
N GLY A 259 36.21 16.67 8.24
CA GLY A 259 35.59 15.98 9.37
C GLY A 259 34.55 16.81 10.14
N SER A 260 34.36 18.10 9.81
CA SER A 260 33.31 18.90 10.43
C SER A 260 31.92 18.50 9.91
N THR A 261 30.90 18.59 10.76
CA THR A 261 29.53 18.27 10.37
C THR A 261 28.74 19.50 9.93
N TYR A 262 27.69 19.27 9.15
CA TYR A 262 26.65 20.25 8.85
C TYR A 262 25.31 19.57 8.60
N THR A 263 24.24 20.34 8.72
CA THR A 263 22.89 19.85 8.45
C THR A 263 22.39 20.42 7.13
N ALA A 264 22.03 19.55 6.19
CA ALA A 264 21.24 19.92 5.03
C ALA A 264 19.75 19.83 5.39
N SER A 265 18.94 20.71 4.82
CA SER A 265 17.49 20.72 4.97
C SER A 265 16.81 20.50 3.62
N PHE A 266 15.67 19.84 3.65
CA PHE A 266 14.86 19.50 2.50
C PHE A 266 13.42 19.84 2.81
N GLN A 267 12.76 20.56 1.90
CA GLN A 267 11.33 20.82 2.00
C GLN A 267 10.66 20.67 0.64
N MET A 268 9.62 19.85 0.56
CA MET A 268 8.74 19.74 -0.59
C MET A 268 7.28 19.87 -0.21
N THR A 269 6.49 20.37 -1.13
CA THR A 269 5.03 20.47 -1.03
C THR A 269 4.40 19.48 -2.01
N ARG A 270 3.37 18.76 -1.59
CA ARG A 270 2.64 17.84 -2.45
C ARG A 270 2.02 18.62 -3.61
N VAL A 271 2.29 18.17 -4.83
CA VAL A 271 1.61 18.67 -6.02
C VAL A 271 0.23 18.03 -6.01
N GLN A 272 -0.79 18.85 -5.79
CA GLN A 272 -2.16 18.39 -5.90
C GLN A 272 -2.44 18.00 -7.35
N PRO A 273 -3.09 16.85 -7.59
CA PRO A 273 -3.45 16.48 -8.94
C PRO A 273 -4.44 17.47 -9.53
N GLU A 274 -4.46 17.57 -10.86
CA GLU A 274 -5.56 18.24 -11.55
C GLU A 274 -6.87 17.55 -11.16
N ILE A 275 -7.80 18.31 -10.59
CA ILE A 275 -9.11 17.82 -10.17
C ILE A 275 -10.01 17.75 -11.41
N ILE A 276 -10.64 16.60 -11.63
CA ILE A 276 -11.61 16.42 -12.71
C ILE A 276 -12.84 17.29 -12.42
N ASP A 277 -13.28 18.07 -13.41
CA ASP A 277 -14.48 18.88 -13.30
C ASP A 277 -15.74 18.03 -13.52
N TYR A 278 -16.30 17.51 -12.43
CA TYR A 278 -17.53 16.71 -12.48
C TYR A 278 -18.81 17.53 -12.78
N SER A 279 -18.71 18.84 -12.96
CA SER A 279 -19.82 19.62 -13.53
C SER A 279 -20.02 19.37 -15.02
N ASP A 280 -18.99 18.90 -15.71
CA ASP A 280 -19.10 18.43 -17.09
C ASP A 280 -19.63 17.00 -17.13
N LYS A 281 -20.77 16.80 -17.81
CA LYS A 281 -21.40 15.49 -17.99
C LYS A 281 -20.51 14.50 -18.76
N VAL A 282 -19.53 14.96 -19.54
CA VAL A 282 -18.59 14.07 -20.24
C VAL A 282 -17.69 13.27 -19.29
N ASN A 283 -17.53 13.73 -18.05
CA ASN A 283 -16.75 13.05 -17.01
C ASN A 283 -17.56 11.99 -16.25
N TRP A 284 -18.73 11.62 -16.78
CA TRP A 284 -19.61 10.59 -16.23
C TRP A 284 -19.87 9.52 -17.29
N LEU A 285 -19.63 8.26 -16.92
CA LEU A 285 -20.07 7.09 -17.67
C LEU A 285 -21.61 7.04 -17.72
N ALA A 286 -22.27 7.37 -16.60
CA ALA A 286 -23.71 7.51 -16.53
C ALA A 286 -24.09 8.78 -15.72
N PHE A 287 -24.86 9.65 -16.36
CA PHE A 287 -25.46 10.84 -15.75
C PHE A 287 -26.95 10.90 -16.12
N PRO A 288 -27.85 10.37 -15.27
CA PRO A 288 -29.23 10.11 -15.65
C PRO A 288 -30.10 11.37 -15.55
N GLU A 289 -31.22 11.37 -16.27
CA GLU A 289 -32.34 12.24 -15.94
C GLU A 289 -33.05 11.71 -14.70
N ILE A 290 -33.43 12.59 -13.77
CA ILE A 290 -33.98 12.19 -12.47
C ILE A 290 -35.45 11.79 -12.63
N THR A 291 -35.73 10.49 -12.49
CA THR A 291 -37.07 9.90 -12.63
C THR A 291 -37.47 8.99 -11.47
N LYS A 292 -36.52 8.64 -10.59
CA LYS A 292 -36.72 7.81 -9.41
C LYS A 292 -36.50 8.61 -8.12
N ASP A 293 -37.09 8.15 -7.02
CA ASP A 293 -36.91 8.76 -5.70
C ASP A 293 -35.61 8.35 -5.00
N VAL A 294 -34.87 7.39 -5.57
CA VAL A 294 -33.64 6.82 -5.02
C VAL A 294 -32.57 6.88 -6.09
N ASP A 295 -31.33 7.14 -5.68
CA ASP A 295 -30.18 7.14 -6.57
C ASP A 295 -29.29 5.91 -6.33
N ALA A 296 -28.48 5.55 -7.31
CA ALA A 296 -27.37 4.60 -7.14
C ALA A 296 -26.10 5.25 -7.66
N ILE A 297 -25.03 5.22 -6.87
CA ILE A 297 -23.70 5.64 -7.30
C ILE A 297 -22.92 4.36 -7.57
N TYR A 298 -22.57 4.12 -8.83
CA TYR A 298 -21.83 2.92 -9.25
C TYR A 298 -20.39 3.29 -9.64
N ILE A 299 -19.42 2.70 -8.93
CA ILE A 299 -17.99 2.84 -9.22
C ILE A 299 -17.55 1.58 -9.96
N TYR A 300 -17.19 1.72 -11.24
CA TYR A 300 -16.83 0.59 -12.10
C TYR A 300 -15.41 0.06 -11.80
N SER A 301 -15.14 -1.17 -12.26
CA SER A 301 -13.84 -1.84 -12.13
C SER A 301 -12.73 -1.12 -12.91
N THR A 302 -11.47 -1.50 -12.67
CA THR A 302 -10.40 -1.12 -13.59
C THR A 302 -10.69 -1.62 -15.00
N SER A 303 -10.65 -0.70 -15.95
CA SER A 303 -10.86 -0.89 -17.38
C SER A 303 -9.57 -0.58 -18.16
N TYR A 304 -8.46 -0.34 -17.44
CA TYR A 304 -7.11 -0.21 -17.96
C TYR A 304 -6.30 -1.45 -17.58
N VAL A 305 -6.41 -2.46 -18.43
CA VAL A 305 -5.90 -3.81 -18.15
C VAL A 305 -4.76 -4.13 -19.10
N GLU A 306 -5.04 -4.25 -20.40
CA GLU A 306 -4.06 -4.75 -21.37
C GLU A 306 -2.91 -3.77 -21.56
N SER A 307 -3.20 -2.51 -21.93
CA SER A 307 -2.15 -1.51 -22.15
C SER A 307 -1.52 -1.01 -20.85
N SER A 308 -1.98 -1.46 -19.68
CA SER A 308 -1.30 -1.21 -18.40
C SER A 308 0.02 -1.98 -18.25
N PHE A 309 0.21 -3.03 -19.06
CA PHE A 309 1.43 -3.85 -19.08
C PHE A 309 2.45 -3.40 -20.14
N ASP A 310 2.15 -2.38 -20.95
CA ASP A 310 3.09 -1.85 -21.94
C ASP A 310 4.27 -1.12 -21.27
N ASP A 311 5.44 -1.15 -21.92
CA ASP A 311 6.62 -0.43 -21.44
C ASP A 311 6.34 1.09 -21.37
N GLY A 312 6.54 1.69 -20.20
CA GLY A 312 6.26 3.11 -19.96
C GLY A 312 4.78 3.45 -19.76
N ALA A 313 3.90 2.44 -19.61
CA ALA A 313 2.51 2.62 -19.23
C ALA A 313 2.38 3.39 -17.90
N SER A 314 1.51 4.40 -17.89
CA SER A 314 1.21 5.18 -16.68
C SER A 314 0.64 4.28 -15.59
N ASN A 315 1.01 4.52 -14.33
CA ASN A 315 0.42 3.81 -13.20
C ASN A 315 -1.09 4.10 -13.06
N TYR A 316 -1.50 5.32 -13.45
CA TYR A 316 -2.88 5.76 -13.45
C TYR A 316 -3.32 6.19 -14.85
N VAL A 317 -4.42 5.62 -15.33
CA VAL A 317 -4.95 5.93 -16.67
C VAL A 317 -5.73 7.26 -16.66
N PRO A 318 -5.54 8.13 -17.67
CA PRO A 318 -6.43 9.28 -17.89
C PRO A 318 -7.89 8.87 -18.12
N ILE A 319 -8.84 9.74 -17.74
CA ILE A 319 -10.27 9.45 -17.87
C ILE A 319 -10.78 9.42 -19.33
N ASP A 320 -10.02 9.97 -20.26
CA ASP A 320 -10.35 10.01 -21.68
C ASP A 320 -9.65 8.88 -22.48
N ASN A 321 -9.00 7.95 -21.79
CA ASN A 321 -8.34 6.82 -22.43
C ASN A 321 -9.36 5.92 -23.16
N PRO A 322 -9.14 5.62 -24.47
CA PRO A 322 -10.10 4.85 -25.27
C PRO A 322 -10.34 3.41 -24.80
N GLU A 323 -9.30 2.70 -24.32
CA GLU A 323 -9.44 1.35 -23.76
C GLU A 323 -10.36 1.40 -22.54
N MET A 324 -10.05 2.32 -21.61
CA MET A 324 -10.79 2.49 -20.38
C MET A 324 -12.28 2.79 -20.64
N ILE A 325 -12.58 3.75 -21.53
CA ILE A 325 -13.97 4.10 -21.87
C ILE A 325 -14.71 2.89 -22.46
N MET A 326 -14.07 2.14 -23.36
CA MET A 326 -14.71 0.98 -24.01
C MET A 326 -15.06 -0.11 -22.99
N PHE A 327 -14.12 -0.50 -22.13
CA PHE A 327 -14.35 -1.55 -21.14
C PHE A 327 -15.27 -1.09 -19.99
N ALA A 328 -15.24 0.19 -19.61
CA ALA A 328 -16.15 0.75 -18.61
C ALA A 328 -17.62 0.58 -19.01
N ASN A 329 -17.96 0.76 -20.30
CA ASN A 329 -19.31 0.52 -20.81
C ASN A 329 -19.73 -0.96 -20.68
N GLY A 330 -18.84 -1.90 -21.00
CA GLY A 330 -19.11 -3.34 -20.86
C GLY A 330 -19.31 -3.76 -19.41
N GLU A 331 -18.54 -3.20 -18.48
CA GLU A 331 -18.70 -3.38 -17.03
C GLU A 331 -20.03 -2.81 -16.53
N TYR A 332 -20.40 -1.61 -16.98
CA TYR A 332 -21.67 -0.97 -16.62
C TYR A 332 -22.86 -1.86 -17.03
N GLU A 333 -22.87 -2.35 -18.26
CA GLU A 333 -23.92 -3.25 -18.74
C GLU A 333 -24.05 -4.52 -17.90
N THR A 334 -22.91 -5.10 -17.48
CA THR A 334 -22.85 -6.38 -16.78
C THR A 334 -23.24 -6.25 -15.31
N ASN A 335 -22.85 -5.15 -14.65
CA ASN A 335 -22.87 -5.04 -13.19
C ASN A 335 -23.80 -3.93 -12.68
N ALA A 336 -23.97 -2.83 -13.41
CA ALA A 336 -24.67 -1.64 -12.93
C ALA A 336 -26.15 -1.57 -13.36
N THR A 337 -26.49 -2.15 -14.51
CA THR A 337 -27.86 -2.06 -15.07
C THR A 337 -28.94 -2.64 -14.15
N LEU A 338 -28.58 -3.53 -13.22
CA LEU A 338 -29.54 -4.09 -12.26
C LEU A 338 -30.14 -3.02 -11.35
N PHE A 339 -29.44 -1.91 -11.12
CA PHE A 339 -29.89 -0.82 -10.26
C PHE A 339 -30.90 0.11 -10.97
N GLU A 340 -30.91 0.18 -12.29
CA GLU A 340 -31.72 1.13 -13.08
C GLU A 340 -33.23 0.94 -12.93
N GLU A 341 -33.67 -0.27 -12.57
CA GLU A 341 -35.08 -0.54 -12.33
C GLU A 341 -35.61 0.28 -11.14
N SER A 342 -34.79 0.45 -10.11
CA SER A 342 -35.17 1.11 -8.85
C SER A 342 -34.52 2.48 -8.62
N CYS A 343 -33.43 2.80 -9.31
CA CYS A 343 -32.58 3.96 -9.00
C CYS A 343 -32.25 4.82 -10.24
N ASN A 344 -31.97 6.10 -10.02
CA ASN A 344 -31.20 6.90 -10.98
C ASN A 344 -29.71 6.56 -10.82
N VAL A 345 -29.09 5.92 -11.81
CA VAL A 345 -27.70 5.44 -11.70
C VAL A 345 -26.71 6.51 -12.18
N PHE A 346 -25.88 6.99 -11.26
CA PHE A 346 -24.72 7.84 -11.53
C PHE A 346 -23.45 7.00 -11.53
N ALA A 347 -22.60 7.16 -12.53
CA ALA A 347 -21.31 6.49 -12.60
C ALA A 347 -20.23 7.47 -13.08
N PRO A 348 -19.34 7.96 -12.22
CA PRO A 348 -18.29 8.90 -12.60
C PRO A 348 -17.14 8.17 -13.30
N TYR A 349 -16.57 8.74 -14.36
CA TYR A 349 -15.23 8.34 -14.81
C TYR A 349 -14.21 8.80 -13.75
N TYR A 350 -13.19 7.99 -13.49
CA TYR A 350 -12.13 8.32 -12.53
C TYR A 350 -10.80 7.76 -13.03
N ARG A 351 -9.67 8.36 -12.65
CA ARG A 351 -8.35 7.82 -13.01
C ARG A 351 -8.13 6.52 -12.25
N GLN A 352 -7.86 5.45 -12.97
CA GLN A 352 -7.79 4.10 -12.41
C GLN A 352 -6.34 3.67 -12.27
N ALA A 353 -6.01 2.99 -11.17
CA ALA A 353 -4.75 2.27 -11.10
C ALA A 353 -4.78 1.12 -12.12
N GLY A 354 -3.78 1.06 -12.99
CA GLY A 354 -3.64 -0.01 -13.97
C GLY A 354 -3.41 -1.37 -13.30
N MET A 355 -3.81 -2.44 -13.99
CA MET A 355 -3.72 -3.80 -13.44
C MET A 355 -2.27 -4.18 -13.08
N ARG A 356 -1.28 -3.78 -13.89
CA ARG A 356 0.15 -3.91 -13.57
C ARG A 356 0.49 -3.28 -12.22
N TYR A 357 0.24 -1.98 -12.09
CA TYR A 357 0.61 -1.20 -10.91
C TYR A 357 -0.10 -1.68 -9.65
N ALA A 358 -1.41 -1.94 -9.71
CA ALA A 358 -2.17 -2.48 -8.59
C ALA A 358 -1.58 -3.83 -8.11
N ASN A 359 -1.18 -4.71 -9.03
CA ASN A 359 -0.57 -5.99 -8.67
C ASN A 359 0.84 -5.86 -8.09
N GLU A 360 1.65 -4.92 -8.58
CA GLU A 360 2.96 -4.60 -7.98
C GLU A 360 2.78 -4.17 -6.52
N ILE A 361 1.84 -3.26 -6.26
CA ILE A 361 1.50 -2.83 -4.89
C ILE A 361 0.97 -3.98 -4.04
N ALA A 362 0.10 -4.83 -4.59
CA ALA A 362 -0.42 -6.00 -3.87
C ALA A 362 0.65 -7.03 -3.53
N LYS A 363 1.70 -7.17 -4.34
CA LYS A 363 2.83 -8.04 -4.03
C LYS A 363 3.71 -7.44 -2.93
N LYS A 364 3.90 -6.12 -2.92
CA LYS A 364 4.73 -5.43 -1.91
C LYS A 364 4.02 -5.32 -0.56
N THR A 365 2.77 -4.87 -0.56
CA THR A 365 2.04 -4.46 0.65
C THR A 365 0.98 -5.46 1.11
N GLY A 366 0.75 -6.52 0.33
CA GLY A 366 -0.28 -7.53 0.60
C GLY A 366 -1.70 -7.15 0.15
N ASN A 367 -1.94 -5.92 -0.31
CA ASN A 367 -3.23 -5.46 -0.84
C ASN A 367 -3.04 -4.31 -1.86
N ILE A 368 -4.12 -3.81 -2.46
CA ILE A 368 -4.05 -2.73 -3.47
C ILE A 368 -4.27 -1.32 -2.88
N ASP A 369 -4.42 -1.18 -1.57
CA ASP A 369 -4.89 0.05 -0.90
C ASP A 369 -3.99 1.25 -1.27
N ALA A 370 -2.66 1.08 -1.26
CA ALA A 370 -1.74 2.16 -1.63
C ALA A 370 -1.82 2.58 -3.12
N ALA A 371 -2.21 1.68 -4.04
CA ALA A 371 -2.45 2.02 -5.44
C ALA A 371 -3.73 2.83 -5.64
N LEU A 372 -4.60 2.84 -4.64
CA LEU A 372 -5.97 3.31 -4.72
C LEU A 372 -6.18 4.63 -3.97
N ALA A 373 -5.45 4.84 -2.88
CA ALA A 373 -5.56 6.03 -2.02
C ALA A 373 -5.17 7.35 -2.71
N GLY A 374 -4.50 7.32 -3.86
CA GLY A 374 -4.02 8.49 -4.60
C GLY A 374 -5.07 9.11 -5.53
N LEU A 375 -4.74 9.16 -6.84
CA LEU A 375 -5.57 9.81 -7.85
C LEU A 375 -6.99 9.24 -7.92
N SER A 376 -7.10 7.90 -7.86
CA SER A 376 -8.37 7.20 -7.93
C SER A 376 -9.34 7.70 -6.86
N TYR A 377 -8.91 7.71 -5.59
CA TYR A 377 -9.77 8.16 -4.49
C TYR A 377 -10.04 9.68 -4.54
N THR A 378 -9.06 10.48 -4.99
CA THR A 378 -9.24 11.93 -5.17
C THR A 378 -10.36 12.24 -6.16
N ASP A 379 -10.40 11.53 -7.29
CA ASP A 379 -11.41 11.67 -8.32
C ASP A 379 -12.79 11.22 -7.82
N ILE A 380 -12.86 10.08 -7.13
CA ILE A 380 -14.11 9.61 -6.52
C ILE A 380 -14.62 10.62 -5.50
N LYS A 381 -13.78 11.17 -4.63
CA LYS A 381 -14.17 12.22 -3.68
C LYS A 381 -14.76 13.44 -4.39
N ALA A 382 -14.05 13.97 -5.39
CA ALA A 382 -14.54 15.12 -6.17
C ALA A 382 -15.89 14.84 -6.87
N SER A 383 -16.09 13.62 -7.37
CA SER A 383 -17.37 13.21 -7.97
C SER A 383 -18.51 13.15 -6.96
N LEU A 384 -18.24 12.64 -5.75
CA LEU A 384 -19.21 12.54 -4.67
C LEU A 384 -19.58 13.92 -4.14
N ASP A 385 -18.60 14.81 -3.95
CA ASP A 385 -18.83 16.20 -3.54
C ASP A 385 -19.77 16.89 -4.53
N TYR A 386 -19.45 16.82 -5.84
CA TYR A 386 -20.32 17.38 -6.86
C TYR A 386 -21.72 16.75 -6.85
N TYR A 387 -21.80 15.42 -6.77
CA TYR A 387 -23.08 14.69 -6.75
C TYR A 387 -23.96 15.10 -5.56
N PHE A 388 -23.42 15.14 -4.35
CA PHE A 388 -24.20 15.48 -3.15
C PHE A 388 -24.62 16.95 -3.14
N GLU A 389 -23.75 17.85 -3.59
CA GLU A 389 -24.03 19.29 -3.62
C GLU A 389 -25.02 19.69 -4.72
N ASN A 390 -24.95 19.06 -5.89
CA ASN A 390 -25.62 19.55 -7.10
C ASN A 390 -26.70 18.61 -7.64
N CYS A 391 -26.62 17.30 -7.37
CA CYS A 391 -27.47 16.29 -8.04
C CYS A 391 -28.46 15.62 -7.08
N ASN A 392 -27.97 15.13 -5.93
CA ASN A 392 -28.70 14.22 -5.04
C ASN A 392 -29.99 14.83 -4.43
N ASN A 393 -30.00 16.13 -4.15
CA ASN A 393 -31.16 16.87 -3.59
C ASN A 393 -31.85 16.14 -2.41
N GLY A 394 -31.06 15.55 -1.51
CA GLY A 394 -31.58 14.90 -0.31
C GLY A 394 -32.10 13.46 -0.52
N ARG A 395 -32.13 12.91 -1.74
CA ARG A 395 -32.64 11.56 -2.00
C ARG A 395 -31.82 10.49 -1.27
N PRO A 396 -32.46 9.40 -0.77
CA PRO A 396 -31.73 8.22 -0.33
C PRO A 396 -30.96 7.60 -1.50
N PHE A 397 -29.86 6.93 -1.20
CA PHE A 397 -29.00 6.38 -2.25
C PHE A 397 -28.44 5.01 -1.90
N ILE A 398 -28.07 4.26 -2.94
CA ILE A 398 -27.19 3.09 -2.87
C ILE A 398 -25.82 3.51 -3.36
N ILE A 399 -24.76 2.96 -2.78
CA ILE A 399 -23.42 3.01 -3.38
C ILE A 399 -22.97 1.59 -3.72
N ALA A 400 -22.46 1.38 -4.91
CA ALA A 400 -22.08 0.06 -5.41
C ALA A 400 -20.78 0.15 -6.19
N GLY A 401 -20.06 -0.96 -6.27
CA GLY A 401 -18.92 -1.07 -7.17
C GLY A 401 -18.63 -2.52 -7.50
N HIS A 402 -17.64 -2.72 -8.36
CA HIS A 402 -17.08 -4.03 -8.67
C HIS A 402 -15.56 -3.98 -8.67
N SER A 403 -14.87 -5.04 -8.22
CA SER A 403 -13.41 -5.14 -8.28
C SER A 403 -12.71 -3.91 -7.66
N GLN A 404 -11.88 -3.19 -8.42
CA GLN A 404 -11.27 -1.92 -7.99
C GLN A 404 -12.31 -0.87 -7.55
N GLY A 405 -13.47 -0.81 -8.20
CA GLY A 405 -14.57 0.06 -7.80
C GLY A 405 -15.16 -0.34 -6.44
N SER A 406 -15.19 -1.62 -6.08
CA SER A 406 -15.58 -2.08 -4.74
C SER A 406 -14.54 -1.73 -3.68
N ALA A 407 -13.26 -1.82 -4.03
CA ALA A 407 -12.20 -1.28 -3.17
C ALA A 407 -12.38 0.23 -2.96
N MET A 408 -12.75 1.00 -4.00
CA MET A 408 -13.12 2.41 -3.85
C MET A 408 -14.34 2.63 -2.96
N VAL A 409 -15.41 1.83 -3.09
CA VAL A 409 -16.57 1.90 -2.18
C VAL A 409 -16.14 1.64 -0.73
N ARG A 410 -15.26 0.67 -0.49
CA ARG A 410 -14.66 0.42 0.83
C ARG A 410 -13.93 1.66 1.36
N TYR A 411 -13.14 2.35 0.53
CA TYR A 411 -12.50 3.62 0.89
C TYR A 411 -13.50 4.73 1.22
N VAL A 412 -14.55 4.89 0.42
CA VAL A 412 -15.62 5.88 0.65
C VAL A 412 -16.31 5.62 1.98
N LEU A 413 -16.65 4.35 2.29
CA LEU A 413 -17.28 3.96 3.55
C LEU A 413 -16.43 4.32 4.79
N LYS A 414 -15.11 4.09 4.70
CA LYS A 414 -14.17 4.33 5.79
C LYS A 414 -13.85 5.81 6.00
N ASN A 415 -13.55 6.51 4.91
CA ASN A 415 -12.94 7.84 4.95
C ASN A 415 -13.95 8.95 4.64
N TYR A 416 -14.66 8.85 3.51
CA TYR A 416 -15.57 9.92 3.10
C TYR A 416 -16.79 10.01 4.05
N PHE A 417 -17.42 8.88 4.35
CA PHE A 417 -18.61 8.85 5.18
C PHE A 417 -18.35 8.99 6.69
N SER A 418 -17.11 8.86 7.14
CA SER A 418 -16.76 9.25 8.51
C SER A 418 -16.71 10.78 8.68
N GLU A 419 -16.38 11.51 7.62
CA GLU A 419 -16.43 12.98 7.57
C GLU A 419 -17.82 13.53 7.20
N HIS A 420 -18.61 12.77 6.44
CA HIS A 420 -19.94 13.15 5.93
C HIS A 420 -21.07 12.25 6.46
N LEU A 421 -21.24 12.23 7.79
CA LEU A 421 -22.18 11.32 8.45
C LEU A 421 -23.65 11.59 8.08
N ASP A 422 -24.01 12.81 7.71
CA ASP A 422 -25.34 13.19 7.23
C ASP A 422 -25.66 12.58 5.85
N TYR A 423 -24.65 12.39 5.00
CA TYR A 423 -24.79 11.63 3.77
C TYR A 423 -24.90 10.15 4.08
N TYR A 424 -24.01 9.62 4.93
CA TYR A 424 -24.04 8.22 5.35
C TYR A 424 -25.41 7.76 5.88
N GLN A 425 -26.08 8.60 6.69
CA GLN A 425 -27.40 8.31 7.25
C GLN A 425 -28.50 8.09 6.18
N ARG A 426 -28.30 8.59 4.96
CA ARG A 426 -29.24 8.46 3.84
C ARG A 426 -28.92 7.28 2.92
N MET A 427 -27.86 6.54 3.22
CA MET A 427 -27.48 5.34 2.49
C MET A 427 -28.47 4.20 2.78
N VAL A 428 -29.14 3.71 1.73
CA VAL A 428 -29.99 2.52 1.79
C VAL A 428 -29.13 1.28 2.04
N ALA A 429 -28.07 1.12 1.26
CA ALA A 429 -27.11 0.02 1.35
C ALA A 429 -25.86 0.30 0.51
N ALA A 430 -24.77 -0.40 0.83
CA ALA A 430 -23.56 -0.44 0.02
C ALA A 430 -23.34 -1.83 -0.58
N TYR A 431 -22.99 -1.93 -1.87
CA TYR A 431 -22.68 -3.17 -2.57
C TYR A 431 -21.22 -3.18 -3.10
N PRO A 432 -20.18 -3.25 -2.23
CA PRO A 432 -18.80 -3.44 -2.66
C PRO A 432 -18.51 -4.91 -3.02
N ILE A 433 -19.19 -5.44 -4.04
CA ILE A 433 -19.08 -6.84 -4.47
C ILE A 433 -17.81 -7.05 -5.33
N GLY A 434 -17.10 -8.16 -5.19
CA GLY A 434 -15.85 -8.40 -5.91
C GLY A 434 -14.64 -7.68 -5.29
N PHE A 435 -14.71 -7.25 -4.03
CA PHE A 435 -13.54 -6.93 -3.23
C PHE A 435 -13.87 -7.16 -1.75
N ALA A 436 -12.92 -7.68 -0.97
CA ALA A 436 -13.19 -8.05 0.41
C ALA A 436 -13.48 -6.85 1.33
N ILE A 437 -14.49 -7.04 2.18
CA ILE A 437 -14.70 -6.29 3.43
C ILE A 437 -14.34 -7.23 4.58
N THR A 438 -13.44 -6.82 5.46
CA THR A 438 -12.90 -7.70 6.51
C THR A 438 -13.50 -7.40 7.90
N LYS A 439 -13.30 -8.32 8.85
CA LYS A 439 -13.63 -8.06 10.26
C LYS A 439 -12.87 -6.86 10.82
N ASP A 440 -11.59 -6.76 10.50
CA ASP A 440 -10.73 -5.64 10.91
C ASP A 440 -11.27 -4.30 10.39
N ASP A 441 -11.85 -4.27 9.18
CA ASP A 441 -12.53 -3.07 8.67
C ASP A 441 -13.69 -2.65 9.56
N LEU A 442 -14.52 -3.59 10.01
CA LEU A 442 -15.68 -3.29 10.85
C LEU A 442 -15.28 -2.94 12.28
N GLU A 443 -14.19 -3.52 12.80
CA GLU A 443 -13.64 -3.19 14.11
C GLU A 443 -13.00 -1.79 14.12
N ALA A 444 -12.27 -1.43 13.07
CA ALA A 444 -11.63 -0.13 12.93
C ALA A 444 -12.63 1.00 12.65
N TYR A 445 -13.77 0.71 12.03
CA TYR A 445 -14.79 1.70 11.64
C TYR A 445 -16.19 1.31 12.16
N PRO A 446 -16.48 1.53 13.47
CA PRO A 446 -17.68 1.00 14.13
C PRO A 446 -19.03 1.56 13.63
N HIS A 447 -19.02 2.62 12.82
CA HIS A 447 -20.24 3.10 12.16
C HIS A 447 -20.69 2.15 11.05
N LEU A 448 -19.77 1.36 10.47
CA LEU A 448 -20.06 0.41 9.41
C LEU A 448 -20.74 -0.85 9.96
N LYS A 449 -21.71 -1.35 9.19
CA LYS A 449 -22.46 -2.55 9.53
C LYS A 449 -22.52 -3.48 8.32
N PHE A 450 -22.25 -4.75 8.54
CA PHE A 450 -22.45 -5.77 7.51
C PHE A 450 -23.90 -6.25 7.51
N ALA A 451 -24.43 -6.62 6.35
CA ALA A 451 -25.78 -7.15 6.25
C ALA A 451 -25.91 -8.49 6.97
N THR A 452 -27.01 -8.70 7.67
CA THR A 452 -27.38 -9.95 8.35
C THR A 452 -28.63 -10.62 7.74
N GLY A 453 -29.32 -9.89 6.87
CA GLY A 453 -30.48 -10.37 6.12
C GLY A 453 -30.82 -9.50 4.91
N GLU A 454 -31.87 -9.91 4.19
CA GLU A 454 -32.23 -9.35 2.88
C GLU A 454 -32.83 -7.94 2.93
N SER A 455 -33.38 -7.53 4.08
CA SER A 455 -34.10 -6.26 4.25
C SER A 455 -33.36 -5.25 5.14
N ASP A 456 -32.14 -5.55 5.57
CA ASP A 456 -31.36 -4.62 6.39
C ASP A 456 -31.06 -3.34 5.60
N THR A 457 -30.90 -2.22 6.29
CA THR A 457 -30.64 -0.90 5.67
C THR A 457 -29.46 -0.22 6.35
N GLY A 458 -28.75 0.64 5.64
CA GLY A 458 -27.50 1.24 6.13
C GLY A 458 -26.40 0.19 6.33
N VAL A 459 -26.41 -0.88 5.53
CA VAL A 459 -25.51 -2.03 5.65
C VAL A 459 -24.70 -2.27 4.38
N ILE A 460 -23.64 -3.07 4.53
CA ILE A 460 -22.73 -3.51 3.48
C ILE A 460 -23.11 -4.93 3.02
N ILE A 461 -23.18 -5.11 1.70
CA ILE A 461 -23.40 -6.38 0.99
C ILE A 461 -22.13 -6.65 0.19
N SER A 462 -21.33 -7.59 0.65
CA SER A 462 -20.05 -7.95 0.02
C SER A 462 -19.95 -9.44 -0.13
N TYR A 463 -19.32 -9.88 -1.21
CA TYR A 463 -18.84 -11.23 -1.41
C TYR A 463 -17.88 -11.25 -2.61
N ASN A 464 -17.09 -12.33 -2.72
CA ASN A 464 -16.37 -12.73 -3.93
C ASN A 464 -16.78 -14.17 -4.25
N THR A 465 -16.78 -14.54 -5.53
CA THR A 465 -17.27 -15.84 -6.01
C THR A 465 -16.12 -16.68 -6.56
N GLU A 466 -16.01 -17.90 -6.07
CA GLU A 466 -14.97 -18.85 -6.45
C GLU A 466 -15.53 -20.26 -6.67
N GLY A 467 -14.77 -21.08 -7.39
CA GLY A 467 -14.96 -22.52 -7.49
C GLY A 467 -14.17 -23.28 -6.43
N PRO A 468 -14.44 -24.59 -6.24
CA PRO A 468 -13.85 -25.38 -5.16
C PRO A 468 -12.31 -25.40 -5.18
N LYS A 469 -11.71 -25.34 -6.37
CA LYS A 469 -10.25 -25.45 -6.54
C LYS A 469 -9.48 -24.30 -5.86
N ASN A 470 -10.01 -23.08 -5.85
CA ASN A 470 -9.35 -21.96 -5.14
C ASN A 470 -9.32 -22.21 -3.62
N VAL A 471 -10.36 -22.85 -3.08
CA VAL A 471 -10.43 -23.22 -1.66
C VAL A 471 -9.49 -24.40 -1.37
N GLU A 472 -9.53 -25.44 -2.20
CA GLU A 472 -8.72 -26.66 -2.05
C GLU A 472 -7.22 -26.38 -2.10
N GLU A 473 -6.79 -25.51 -3.00
CA GLU A 473 -5.38 -25.14 -3.17
C GLU A 473 -4.96 -23.95 -2.31
N ASN A 474 -5.88 -23.38 -1.52
CA ASN A 474 -5.71 -22.09 -0.84
C ASN A 474 -5.08 -21.03 -1.78
N ALA A 475 -5.60 -20.94 -3.00
CA ALA A 475 -5.02 -20.12 -4.05
C ALA A 475 -5.05 -18.64 -3.67
N ARG A 476 -3.99 -17.90 -4.04
CA ARG A 476 -3.96 -16.45 -3.86
C ARG A 476 -5.03 -15.81 -4.77
N ASN A 477 -5.83 -14.93 -4.19
CA ASN A 477 -6.76 -14.07 -4.91
C ASN A 477 -6.61 -12.64 -4.36
N VAL A 478 -6.22 -11.69 -5.22
CA VAL A 478 -5.97 -10.30 -4.83
C VAL A 478 -7.20 -9.56 -4.28
N ALA A 479 -8.41 -10.01 -4.64
CA ALA A 479 -9.67 -9.43 -4.16
C ALA A 479 -10.15 -10.03 -2.82
N VAL A 480 -9.49 -11.08 -2.33
CA VAL A 480 -9.85 -11.77 -1.08
C VAL A 480 -8.78 -11.52 -0.03
N LEU A 481 -9.15 -10.72 0.98
CA LEU A 481 -8.27 -10.37 2.09
C LEU A 481 -8.50 -11.30 3.30
N PRO A 482 -7.49 -11.48 4.18
CA PRO A 482 -7.67 -12.18 5.44
C PRO A 482 -8.85 -11.61 6.24
N GLY A 483 -9.68 -12.50 6.80
CA GLY A 483 -10.85 -12.09 7.59
C GLY A 483 -12.01 -11.54 6.77
N ALA A 484 -12.03 -11.74 5.44
CA ALA A 484 -13.14 -11.38 4.57
C ALA A 484 -14.49 -11.93 5.06
N ILE A 485 -15.54 -11.14 4.88
CA ILE A 485 -16.92 -11.49 5.22
C ILE A 485 -17.74 -11.54 3.93
N SER A 486 -18.55 -12.58 3.78
CA SER A 486 -19.48 -12.75 2.65
C SER A 486 -20.91 -12.94 3.13
N ILE A 487 -21.87 -12.43 2.37
CA ILE A 487 -23.30 -12.77 2.49
C ILE A 487 -23.75 -13.50 1.24
N ASN A 488 -24.49 -14.60 1.40
CA ASN A 488 -24.93 -15.42 0.28
C ASN A 488 -26.05 -14.72 -0.49
N PRO A 489 -25.88 -14.37 -1.78
CA PRO A 489 -26.87 -13.60 -2.54
C PRO A 489 -28.12 -14.40 -2.92
N LEU A 490 -28.11 -15.73 -2.75
CA LEU A 490 -29.28 -16.57 -3.02
C LEU A 490 -30.23 -16.67 -1.83
N ASN A 491 -29.72 -16.67 -0.60
CA ASN A 491 -30.53 -16.88 0.62
C ASN A 491 -30.32 -15.82 1.73
N TRP A 492 -29.43 -14.85 1.52
CA TRP A 492 -29.10 -13.72 2.41
C TRP A 492 -28.60 -14.12 3.80
N LYS A 493 -27.99 -15.30 3.92
CA LYS A 493 -27.38 -15.78 5.16
C LYS A 493 -25.88 -15.50 5.19
N LEU A 494 -25.35 -15.45 6.42
CA LEU A 494 -23.92 -15.30 6.72
C LEU A 494 -23.23 -16.61 7.11
N ASP A 495 -23.98 -17.71 7.17
CA ASP A 495 -23.45 -19.03 7.53
C ASP A 495 -23.26 -19.92 6.29
N GLU A 496 -22.74 -21.13 6.50
CA GLU A 496 -22.48 -22.09 5.42
C GLU A 496 -23.77 -22.78 4.94
N THR A 497 -24.96 -22.20 5.14
CA THR A 497 -26.20 -22.72 4.55
C THR A 497 -26.07 -22.71 3.03
N TYR A 498 -26.08 -23.91 2.46
CA TYR A 498 -26.13 -24.12 1.01
C TYR A 498 -27.44 -23.58 0.42
N ALA A 499 -27.33 -22.81 -0.67
CA ALA A 499 -28.42 -22.46 -1.56
C ALA A 499 -28.21 -23.15 -2.91
N SER A 500 -29.24 -23.84 -3.39
CA SER A 500 -29.20 -24.57 -4.65
C SER A 500 -29.32 -23.63 -5.86
N ALA A 501 -28.86 -24.08 -7.03
CA ALA A 501 -29.04 -23.33 -8.28
C ALA A 501 -30.50 -22.98 -8.60
N SER A 502 -31.47 -23.75 -8.09
CA SER A 502 -32.91 -23.45 -8.27
C SER A 502 -33.38 -22.19 -7.53
N GLU A 503 -32.58 -21.66 -6.60
CA GLU A 503 -32.83 -20.40 -5.90
C GLU A 503 -32.24 -19.19 -6.66
N ASN A 504 -31.46 -19.45 -7.72
CA ASN A 504 -30.97 -18.42 -8.63
C ASN A 504 -32.09 -18.00 -9.59
N LYS A 505 -32.43 -16.71 -9.59
CA LYS A 505 -33.55 -16.15 -10.35
C LYS A 505 -33.16 -15.75 -11.77
N GLY A 506 -31.88 -15.84 -12.12
CA GLY A 506 -31.37 -15.58 -13.46
C GLY A 506 -29.99 -14.93 -13.44
N SER A 507 -29.06 -15.56 -14.14
CA SER A 507 -27.74 -15.03 -14.42
C SER A 507 -27.75 -14.25 -15.74
N LEU A 508 -27.06 -13.12 -15.79
CA LEU A 508 -26.90 -12.31 -17.01
C LEU A 508 -25.68 -12.80 -17.80
N VAL A 509 -25.84 -13.09 -19.09
CA VAL A 509 -24.72 -13.43 -19.99
C VAL A 509 -24.76 -12.56 -21.24
N GLN A 510 -23.59 -12.33 -21.83
CA GLN A 510 -23.51 -11.77 -23.18
C GLN A 510 -23.53 -12.90 -24.20
N ASN A 511 -24.48 -12.83 -25.12
CA ASN A 511 -24.52 -13.69 -26.27
C ASN A 511 -23.38 -13.31 -27.23
N LYS A 512 -22.43 -14.24 -27.45
CA LYS A 512 -21.23 -13.98 -28.27
C LYS A 512 -21.52 -13.74 -29.75
N GLU A 513 -22.66 -14.22 -30.26
CA GLU A 513 -23.04 -14.05 -31.67
C GLU A 513 -23.76 -12.72 -31.93
N THR A 514 -24.64 -12.32 -31.02
CA THR A 514 -25.50 -11.13 -31.18
C THR A 514 -25.00 -9.91 -30.41
N GLY A 515 -24.12 -10.10 -29.42
CA GLY A 515 -23.70 -9.09 -28.46
C GLY A 515 -24.78 -8.75 -27.41
N ALA A 516 -25.99 -9.33 -27.52
CA ALA A 516 -27.11 -9.03 -26.64
C ALA A 516 -26.92 -9.62 -25.23
N ARG A 517 -27.50 -8.97 -24.23
CA ARG A 517 -27.54 -9.47 -22.85
C ARG A 517 -28.79 -10.32 -22.64
N GLU A 518 -28.61 -11.54 -22.15
CA GLU A 518 -29.67 -12.54 -21.99
C GLU A 518 -29.64 -13.14 -20.59
N PHE A 519 -30.81 -13.48 -20.05
CA PHE A 519 -30.91 -14.21 -18.79
C PHE A 519 -30.93 -15.70 -19.07
N VAL A 520 -30.01 -16.43 -18.44
CA VAL A 520 -29.87 -17.88 -18.59
C VAL A 520 -29.71 -18.55 -17.22
N ASP A 521 -30.03 -19.84 -17.17
CA ASP A 521 -29.72 -20.69 -16.03
C ASP A 521 -28.34 -21.34 -16.26
N LEU A 522 -27.34 -20.87 -15.52
CA LEU A 522 -25.96 -21.39 -15.55
C LEU A 522 -25.73 -22.48 -14.47
N GLY A 523 -26.76 -22.90 -13.74
CA GLY A 523 -26.61 -23.85 -12.65
C GLY A 523 -25.76 -23.31 -11.49
N VAL A 524 -25.80 -22.00 -11.23
CA VAL A 524 -25.01 -21.36 -10.16
C VAL A 524 -25.71 -21.52 -8.81
N ASP A 525 -25.21 -22.46 -8.02
CA ASP A 525 -25.46 -22.59 -6.58
C ASP A 525 -24.55 -21.65 -5.76
N ALA A 526 -24.79 -21.52 -4.46
CA ALA A 526 -23.97 -20.70 -3.59
C ALA A 526 -23.89 -21.27 -2.16
N GLN A 527 -22.67 -21.39 -1.64
CA GLN A 527 -22.40 -21.67 -0.24
C GLN A 527 -21.24 -20.82 0.24
N ILE A 528 -21.37 -20.17 1.40
CA ILE A 528 -20.23 -19.46 2.00
C ILE A 528 -19.20 -20.49 2.47
N ASN A 529 -17.93 -20.24 2.19
CA ASN A 529 -16.82 -20.84 2.93
C ASN A 529 -16.36 -19.86 4.01
N LEU A 530 -16.64 -20.14 5.28
CA LEU A 530 -16.38 -19.18 6.36
C LEU A 530 -14.89 -18.95 6.63
N ALA A 531 -14.06 -19.97 6.40
CA ALA A 531 -12.62 -19.87 6.64
C ALA A 531 -11.94 -18.93 5.65
N ARG A 532 -12.41 -18.92 4.39
CA ARG A 532 -11.87 -18.10 3.31
C ARG A 532 -12.64 -16.79 3.10
N GLY A 533 -13.90 -16.73 3.52
CA GLY A 533 -14.73 -15.52 3.42
C GLY A 533 -15.30 -15.27 2.03
N VAL A 534 -15.58 -16.32 1.25
CA VAL A 534 -16.06 -16.24 -0.15
C VAL A 534 -17.31 -17.08 -0.37
N ILE A 535 -18.02 -16.83 -1.47
CA ILE A 535 -19.05 -17.71 -2.03
C ILE A 535 -18.37 -18.76 -2.89
N VAL A 536 -18.64 -20.04 -2.59
CA VAL A 536 -18.22 -21.17 -3.41
C VAL A 536 -19.40 -21.68 -4.21
N THR A 537 -19.23 -21.77 -5.52
CA THR A 537 -20.18 -22.37 -6.46
C THR A 537 -19.58 -23.58 -7.17
N LYS A 538 -20.41 -24.55 -7.53
CA LYS A 538 -20.07 -25.76 -8.30
C LYS A 538 -20.51 -25.66 -9.77
N THR A 539 -20.89 -24.48 -10.24
CA THR A 539 -21.20 -24.25 -11.65
C THR A 539 -20.04 -24.68 -12.55
N THR A 540 -20.39 -25.09 -13.78
CA THR A 540 -19.41 -25.36 -14.85
C THR A 540 -19.25 -24.18 -15.80
N ALA A 541 -19.73 -23.00 -15.41
CA ALA A 541 -19.47 -21.77 -16.16
C ALA A 541 -17.95 -21.53 -16.32
N PRO A 542 -17.51 -20.82 -17.36
CA PRO A 542 -16.11 -20.44 -17.50
C PRO A 542 -15.64 -19.64 -16.30
N VAL A 543 -14.42 -19.92 -15.85
CA VAL A 543 -13.72 -19.13 -14.83
C VAL A 543 -13.13 -17.87 -15.47
N THR A 544 -12.88 -16.84 -14.67
CA THR A 544 -12.24 -15.60 -15.09
C THR A 544 -10.81 -15.84 -15.56
N ASP A 545 -10.42 -15.16 -16.66
CA ASP A 545 -9.02 -15.11 -17.11
C ASP A 545 -8.17 -14.30 -16.12
N GLY A 546 -6.88 -14.63 -15.97
CA GLY A 546 -6.00 -13.98 -14.97
C GLY A 546 -5.77 -14.77 -13.69
N LYS A 547 -5.53 -16.09 -13.82
CA LYS A 547 -5.25 -17.03 -12.72
C LYS A 547 -4.12 -16.58 -11.79
N GLU A 548 -3.18 -15.79 -12.29
CA GLU A 548 -2.06 -15.22 -11.55
C GLU A 548 -2.48 -14.15 -10.53
N PHE A 549 -3.66 -13.54 -10.73
CA PHE A 549 -4.24 -12.56 -9.82
C PHE A 549 -5.32 -13.17 -8.93
N PHE A 550 -6.17 -14.03 -9.50
CA PHE A 550 -7.40 -14.49 -8.85
C PHE A 550 -7.41 -15.99 -8.50
N GLY A 551 -6.39 -16.75 -8.91
CA GLY A 551 -6.34 -18.20 -8.72
C GLY A 551 -7.03 -18.98 -9.86
N PRO A 552 -6.86 -20.31 -9.90
CA PRO A 552 -7.26 -21.15 -11.02
C PRO A 552 -8.77 -21.40 -11.16
N ALA A 553 -9.59 -21.00 -10.18
CA ALA A 553 -11.04 -21.16 -10.22
C ALA A 553 -11.75 -19.94 -9.62
N SER A 554 -11.40 -18.74 -10.07
CA SER A 554 -12.14 -17.52 -9.72
C SER A 554 -13.28 -17.26 -10.69
N PHE A 555 -14.38 -16.70 -10.19
CA PHE A 555 -15.50 -16.18 -10.98
C PHE A 555 -15.64 -14.66 -10.78
N HIS A 556 -14.51 -13.96 -10.58
CA HIS A 556 -14.44 -12.53 -10.28
C HIS A 556 -15.26 -11.67 -11.25
N GLU A 557 -15.14 -11.88 -12.56
CA GLU A 557 -15.93 -11.14 -13.57
C GLU A 557 -17.44 -11.41 -13.49
N ASN A 558 -17.85 -12.43 -12.73
CA ASN A 558 -19.23 -12.88 -12.63
C ASN A 558 -19.90 -12.61 -11.28
N ASP A 559 -19.23 -11.90 -10.36
CA ASP A 559 -19.75 -11.67 -9.02
C ASP A 559 -21.15 -11.02 -9.01
N TYR A 560 -21.42 -10.10 -9.93
CA TYR A 560 -22.77 -9.56 -10.14
C TYR A 560 -23.59 -10.43 -11.09
N SER A 561 -23.02 -10.77 -12.24
CA SER A 561 -23.79 -11.36 -13.34
C SER A 561 -24.36 -12.74 -13.03
N PHE A 562 -23.71 -13.53 -12.18
CA PHE A 562 -24.25 -14.81 -11.71
C PHE A 562 -25.53 -14.67 -10.90
N PHE A 563 -25.67 -13.60 -10.13
CA PHE A 563 -26.78 -13.41 -9.18
C PHE A 563 -27.68 -12.22 -9.56
N TYR A 564 -27.62 -11.77 -10.81
CA TYR A 564 -28.19 -10.50 -11.28
C TYR A 564 -29.64 -10.29 -10.84
N LYS A 565 -30.55 -11.26 -11.09
CA LYS A 565 -31.96 -11.11 -10.72
C LYS A 565 -32.21 -11.16 -9.21
N ASN A 566 -31.40 -11.91 -8.46
CA ASN A 566 -31.46 -11.92 -7.00
C ASN A 566 -31.05 -10.56 -6.43
N LEU A 567 -29.97 -9.96 -6.96
CA LEU A 567 -29.51 -8.63 -6.57
C LEU A 567 -30.51 -7.54 -6.93
N GLN A 568 -31.07 -7.58 -8.14
CA GLN A 568 -32.09 -6.63 -8.60
C GLN A 568 -33.31 -6.62 -7.68
N GLU A 569 -33.81 -7.80 -7.29
CA GLU A 569 -34.91 -7.91 -6.32
C GLU A 569 -34.50 -7.40 -4.93
N ASN A 570 -33.27 -7.67 -4.50
CA ASN A 570 -32.78 -7.22 -3.21
C ASN A 570 -32.67 -5.70 -3.11
N VAL A 571 -32.21 -5.03 -4.17
CA VAL A 571 -32.18 -3.57 -4.27
C VAL A 571 -33.59 -3.01 -4.01
N ALA A 572 -34.61 -3.52 -4.70
CA ALA A 572 -35.98 -3.10 -4.49
C ALA A 572 -36.48 -3.35 -3.06
N LYS A 573 -36.15 -4.53 -2.48
CA LYS A 573 -36.51 -4.88 -1.10
C LYS A 573 -35.88 -3.94 -0.07
N ARG A 574 -34.59 -3.62 -0.17
CA ARG A 574 -33.91 -2.71 0.77
C ARG A 574 -34.40 -1.28 0.64
N ILE A 575 -34.69 -0.82 -0.57
CA ILE A 575 -35.33 0.48 -0.80
C ILE A 575 -36.70 0.55 -0.12
N ALA A 576 -37.53 -0.48 -0.28
CA ALA A 576 -38.83 -0.55 0.38
C ALA A 576 -38.69 -0.58 1.91
N ALA A 577 -37.74 -1.36 2.45
CA ALA A 577 -37.46 -1.40 3.88
C ALA A 577 -37.01 -0.02 4.42
N TYR A 578 -36.12 0.66 3.69
CA TYR A 578 -35.63 1.99 4.06
C TYR A 578 -36.77 3.03 4.11
N LYS A 579 -37.65 3.02 3.11
CA LYS A 579 -38.83 3.90 3.03
C LYS A 579 -39.90 3.60 4.08
N ASN A 580 -39.91 2.40 4.67
CA ASN A 580 -40.84 2.06 5.74
C ASN A 580 -40.31 2.44 7.13
N ASN A 581 -38.99 2.59 7.27
CA ASN A 581 -38.33 2.88 8.54
C ASN A 581 -38.05 4.38 8.76
N ASN A 582 -38.20 5.21 7.72
CA ASN A 582 -38.01 6.66 7.73
C ASN A 582 -39.21 7.34 7.05
#